data_AF-A0A602FF51-F1
#
_entry.id   AF-A0A602FF51-F1
#
_cell.length_a   1.000
_cell.length_b   1.000
_cell.length_c   1.000
_cell.angle_alpha   90.00
_cell.angle_beta   90.00
_cell.angle_gamma   90.00
#
_symmetry.space_group_name_H-M   'P 1'
#
loop_
_entity.id
_entity.type
_entity.pdbx_description
1 polymer ?
#
loop_
_entity_poly.entity_id
_entity_poly.type
_entity_poly.pdbx_seq_one_letter_code
_entity_poly.pdbx_strand_id
1 'polypeptide(L)'
;MEKIVLYKNSRGSCLFEKAISDGCKVILISDMYLPSAILKELLTSCGYDISNIPVYSSGEERHSKNSGKLFSIVKKNENVDIASWMHVGDNVHADILNAKKLGINTLHADWSEYNHGISNHWKAKDIIGESICKTLLLKQVSAFHQNDPLNEIGFKVFGPLLLGYVSWLANQLKIHKIDKALFLARDAHLIYKIYNEYFSEEHVKCEYLYISRASAYMVGMTDWPMHRIWHL
;
A
#
# COMPACT_ATOMS: atom_id res chain seq x y z
N MET A 1 12.59 3.53 -5.51
CA MET A 1 11.19 3.85 -5.18
C MET A 1 10.60 2.76 -4.28
N GLU A 2 10.86 1.51 -4.63
CA GLU A 2 10.52 0.25 -3.97
C GLU A 2 10.76 0.26 -2.46
N LYS A 3 11.93 0.71 -1.99
CA LYS A 3 12.25 0.78 -0.54
C LYS A 3 11.27 1.64 0.28
N ILE A 4 10.56 2.59 -0.35
CA ILE A 4 9.62 3.49 0.34
C ILE A 4 8.23 2.84 0.46
N VAL A 5 7.87 1.94 -0.46
CA VAL A 5 6.50 1.42 -0.61
C VAL A 5 6.36 -0.05 -0.23
N LEU A 6 7.47 -0.80 -0.18
CA LEU A 6 7.46 -2.18 0.28
C LEU A 6 7.37 -2.25 1.80
N TYR A 7 6.62 -3.23 2.28
CA TYR A 7 6.44 -3.47 3.71
C TYR A 7 6.30 -4.96 4.00
N LYS A 8 6.52 -5.32 5.27
CA LYS A 8 6.45 -6.69 5.75
C LYS A 8 5.00 -7.07 6.03
N ASN A 9 4.42 -7.97 5.22
CA ASN A 9 3.10 -8.53 5.50
C ASN A 9 3.15 -9.44 6.74
N SER A 10 2.22 -9.27 7.68
CA SER A 10 2.22 -9.99 8.97
C SER A 10 2.08 -11.51 8.84
N ARG A 11 1.21 -11.99 7.96
CA ARG A 11 1.00 -13.44 7.73
C ARG A 11 2.22 -14.08 7.07
N GLY A 12 2.75 -13.44 6.02
CA GLY A 12 3.97 -13.89 5.36
C GLY A 12 5.18 -13.91 6.30
N SER A 13 5.32 -12.88 7.14
CA SER A 13 6.35 -12.78 8.17
C SER A 13 6.27 -13.90 9.19
N CYS A 14 5.07 -14.15 9.73
CA CYS A 14 4.85 -15.20 10.72
C CYS A 14 5.20 -16.58 10.14
N LEU A 15 4.80 -16.86 8.90
CA LEU A 15 5.13 -18.11 8.23
C LEU A 15 6.64 -18.26 7.99
N PHE A 16 7.30 -17.20 7.55
CA PHE A 16 8.75 -17.17 7.35
C PHE A 16 9.49 -17.44 8.66
N GLU A 17 9.14 -16.73 9.74
CA GLU A 17 9.78 -16.88 11.06
C GLU A 17 9.53 -18.28 11.63
N LYS A 18 8.31 -18.82 11.47
CA LYS A 18 7.99 -20.18 11.88
C LYS A 18 8.84 -21.22 11.15
N ALA A 19 8.97 -21.11 9.83
CA ALA A 19 9.78 -22.01 9.03
C ALA A 19 11.25 -22.00 9.47
N ILE A 20 11.81 -20.82 9.76
CA ILE A 20 13.17 -20.70 10.30
C ILE A 20 13.26 -21.35 11.69
N SER A 21 12.30 -21.10 12.58
CA SER A 21 12.30 -21.67 13.94
C SER A 21 12.18 -23.20 13.95
N ASP A 22 11.55 -23.77 12.93
CA ASP A 22 11.40 -25.22 12.76
C ASP A 22 12.63 -25.87 12.11
N GLY A 23 13.65 -25.09 11.76
CA GLY A 23 14.86 -25.57 11.09
C GLY A 23 14.64 -25.91 9.61
N CYS A 24 13.58 -25.40 8.99
CA CYS A 24 13.35 -25.59 7.56
C CYS A 24 14.40 -24.85 6.73
N LYS A 25 14.83 -25.45 5.61
CA LYS A 25 15.60 -24.74 4.59
C LYS A 25 14.66 -23.78 3.85
N VAL A 26 14.81 -22.49 4.09
CA VAL A 26 14.03 -21.44 3.40
C VAL A 26 14.78 -20.98 2.15
N ILE A 27 14.05 -20.85 1.04
CA ILE A 27 14.55 -20.34 -0.24
C ILE A 27 13.53 -19.32 -0.76
N LEU A 28 14.00 -18.17 -1.23
CA LEU A 28 13.14 -17.10 -1.75
C LEU A 28 13.16 -17.10 -3.27
N ILE A 29 11.99 -17.14 -3.91
CA ILE A 29 11.87 -17.29 -5.37
C ILE A 29 10.86 -16.27 -5.91
N SER A 30 11.34 -15.36 -6.77
CA SER A 30 10.52 -14.26 -7.28
C SER A 30 10.57 -14.17 -8.81
N ASP A 31 9.40 -14.00 -9.42
CA ASP A 31 9.30 -13.66 -10.85
C ASP A 31 9.46 -12.14 -11.01
N MET A 32 10.69 -11.65 -10.78
CA MET A 32 11.05 -10.24 -10.80
C MET A 32 12.17 -9.95 -11.79
N TYR A 33 12.19 -8.74 -12.35
CA TYR A 33 13.29 -8.30 -13.23
C TYR A 33 14.54 -7.84 -12.46
N LEU A 34 14.41 -7.58 -11.16
CA LEU A 34 15.51 -7.10 -10.32
C LEU A 34 16.50 -8.24 -10.00
N PRO A 35 17.82 -7.97 -9.95
CA PRO A 35 18.81 -8.92 -9.48
C PRO A 35 18.55 -9.37 -8.03
N SER A 36 18.96 -10.59 -7.69
CA SER A 36 18.75 -11.21 -6.38
C SER A 36 19.46 -10.44 -5.26
N ALA A 37 20.59 -9.80 -5.55
CA ALA A 37 21.27 -8.89 -4.62
C ALA A 37 20.38 -7.70 -4.21
N ILE A 38 19.67 -7.09 -5.17
CA ILE A 38 18.74 -5.99 -4.90
C ILE A 38 17.53 -6.50 -4.13
N LEU A 39 16.96 -7.65 -4.51
CA LEU A 39 15.85 -8.27 -3.76
C LEU A 39 16.23 -8.53 -2.29
N LYS A 40 17.46 -8.99 -2.06
CA LYS A 40 18.00 -9.22 -0.71
C LYS A 40 18.06 -7.94 0.10
N GLU A 41 18.54 -6.84 -0.48
CA GLU A 41 18.50 -5.53 0.17
C GLU A 41 17.07 -5.06 0.50
N LEU A 42 16.14 -5.20 -0.45
CA LEU A 42 14.75 -4.78 -0.27
C LEU A 42 14.10 -5.52 0.90
N LEU A 43 14.23 -6.84 0.93
CA LEU A 43 13.70 -7.67 2.01
C LEU A 43 14.37 -7.37 3.36
N THR A 44 15.67 -7.13 3.36
CA THR A 44 16.41 -6.74 4.58
C THR A 44 15.92 -5.38 5.10
N SER A 45 15.69 -4.40 4.22
CA SER A 45 15.12 -3.10 4.60
C SER A 45 13.69 -3.20 5.13
N CYS A 46 12.95 -4.26 4.78
CA CYS A 46 11.63 -4.56 5.33
C CYS A 46 11.69 -5.31 6.68
N GLY A 47 12.87 -5.61 7.21
CA GLY A 47 13.05 -6.27 8.51
C GLY A 47 13.05 -7.80 8.45
N TYR A 48 13.43 -8.41 7.32
CA TYR A 48 13.76 -9.83 7.26
C TYR A 48 15.27 -10.06 7.47
N ASP A 49 15.63 -10.97 8.37
CA ASP A 49 16.99 -11.50 8.42
C ASP A 49 17.15 -12.65 7.41
N ILE A 50 17.72 -12.31 6.25
CA ILE A 50 17.92 -13.24 5.13
C ILE A 50 19.38 -13.32 4.70
N SER A 51 20.30 -12.94 5.59
CA SER A 51 21.75 -12.92 5.34
C SER A 51 22.28 -14.24 4.77
N ASN A 52 21.75 -15.38 5.23
CA ASN A 52 22.14 -16.72 4.82
C ASN A 52 21.07 -17.45 3.98
N ILE A 53 20.07 -16.73 3.47
CA ILE A 53 18.97 -17.33 2.71
C ILE A 53 19.20 -17.09 1.22
N PRO A 54 19.17 -18.15 0.38
CA PRO A 54 19.30 -18.02 -1.06
C PRO A 54 18.06 -17.33 -1.65
N VAL A 55 18.31 -16.43 -2.60
CA VAL A 55 17.29 -15.66 -3.31
C VAL A 55 17.46 -15.89 -4.80
N TYR A 56 16.38 -16.24 -5.48
CA TYR A 56 16.32 -16.49 -6.91
C TYR A 56 15.35 -15.51 -7.57
N SER A 57 15.81 -14.89 -8.65
CA SER A 57 15.04 -13.94 -9.44
C SER A 57 14.95 -14.36 -10.89
N SER A 58 13.75 -14.32 -11.49
CA SER A 58 13.58 -14.71 -12.89
C SER A 58 14.34 -13.82 -13.88
N GLY A 59 14.58 -12.55 -13.54
CA GLY A 59 15.38 -11.64 -14.34
C GLY A 59 16.86 -12.01 -14.39
N GLU A 60 17.39 -12.55 -13.28
CA GLU A 60 18.78 -13.00 -13.18
C GLU A 60 18.96 -14.41 -13.78
N GLU A 61 18.06 -15.33 -13.45
CA GLU A 61 18.07 -16.72 -13.94
C GLU A 61 17.56 -16.85 -15.39
N ARG A 62 16.98 -15.78 -15.96
CA ARG A 62 16.32 -15.74 -17.27
C ARG A 62 15.21 -16.79 -17.46
N HIS A 63 14.68 -17.29 -16.35
CA HIS A 63 13.67 -18.33 -16.29
C HIS A 63 12.64 -18.00 -15.21
N SER A 64 11.36 -18.13 -15.52
CA SER A 64 10.26 -17.77 -14.60
C SER A 64 9.56 -19.00 -14.01
N LYS A 65 8.90 -18.80 -12.86
CA LYS A 65 7.94 -19.75 -12.26
C LYS A 65 6.78 -20.01 -13.20
N ASN A 66 6.37 -19.00 -13.98
CA ASN A 66 5.36 -19.14 -15.02
C ASN A 66 5.73 -20.20 -16.08
N SER A 67 7.01 -20.37 -16.38
CA SER A 67 7.49 -21.43 -17.29
C SER A 67 7.75 -22.78 -16.61
N GLY A 68 7.72 -22.81 -15.27
CA GLY A 68 8.15 -23.94 -14.44
C GLY A 68 9.68 -24.11 -14.32
N LYS A 69 10.47 -23.52 -15.23
CA LYS A 69 11.93 -23.73 -15.29
C LYS A 69 12.67 -23.20 -14.07
N LEU A 70 12.20 -22.12 -13.45
CA LEU A 70 12.85 -21.57 -12.26
C LEU A 70 12.84 -22.57 -11.09
N PHE A 71 11.75 -23.33 -10.91
CA PHE A 71 11.70 -24.38 -9.89
C PHE A 71 12.74 -25.48 -10.12
N SER A 72 12.95 -25.87 -11.39
CA SER A 72 13.96 -26.86 -11.75
C SER A 72 15.39 -26.38 -11.46
N ILE A 73 15.67 -25.09 -11.68
CA ILE A 73 16.96 -24.47 -11.36
C ILE A 73 17.19 -24.49 -9.85
N VAL A 74 16.21 -24.03 -9.08
CA VAL A 74 16.29 -24.03 -7.62
C VAL A 74 16.48 -25.45 -7.09
N LYS A 75 15.70 -26.42 -7.58
CA LYS A 75 15.87 -27.84 -7.21
C LYS A 75 17.32 -28.30 -7.42
N LYS A 76 17.90 -27.99 -8.58
CA LYS A 76 19.26 -28.40 -8.95
C LYS A 76 20.32 -27.73 -8.07
N ASN A 77 20.23 -26.41 -7.90
CA ASN A 77 21.25 -25.63 -7.18
C ASN A 77 21.19 -25.88 -5.68
N GLU A 78 19.99 -26.03 -5.13
CA GLU A 78 19.76 -26.19 -3.70
C GLU A 78 19.68 -27.66 -3.25
N ASN A 79 19.75 -28.60 -4.19
CA ASN A 79 19.62 -30.05 -4.00
C ASN A 79 18.40 -30.42 -3.12
N VAL A 80 17.24 -29.86 -3.47
CA VAL A 80 15.99 -30.02 -2.69
C VAL A 80 15.20 -31.22 -3.23
N ASP A 81 14.67 -32.04 -2.31
CA ASP A 81 13.71 -33.08 -2.67
C ASP A 81 12.32 -32.47 -2.90
N ILE A 82 11.73 -32.78 -4.06
CA ILE A 82 10.42 -32.27 -4.49
C ILE A 82 9.33 -32.63 -3.49
N ALA A 83 9.35 -33.85 -2.93
CA ALA A 83 8.30 -34.31 -2.02
C ALA A 83 8.33 -33.55 -0.68
N SER A 84 9.50 -33.07 -0.25
CA SER A 84 9.67 -32.26 0.96
C SER A 84 9.48 -30.75 0.74
N TRP A 85 9.39 -30.31 -0.52
CA TRP A 85 9.26 -28.90 -0.85
C TRP A 85 7.80 -28.42 -0.74
N MET A 86 7.56 -27.47 0.16
CA MET A 86 6.35 -26.63 0.17
C MET A 86 6.63 -25.25 -0.46
N HIS A 87 6.01 -24.94 -1.59
CA HIS A 87 6.07 -23.63 -2.21
C HIS A 87 4.89 -22.75 -1.77
N VAL A 88 5.17 -21.50 -1.42
CA VAL A 88 4.17 -20.54 -0.95
C VAL A 88 4.21 -19.31 -1.84
N GLY A 89 3.06 -18.96 -2.43
CA GLY A 89 2.96 -17.80 -3.33
C GLY A 89 1.52 -17.44 -3.64
N ASP A 90 1.31 -16.24 -4.17
CA ASP A 90 0.00 -15.63 -4.38
C ASP A 90 -0.52 -15.80 -5.81
N ASN A 91 0.37 -15.99 -6.79
CA ASN A 91 -0.01 -16.23 -8.18
C ASN A 91 -0.46 -17.68 -8.37
N VAL A 92 -1.79 -17.89 -8.47
CA VAL A 92 -2.38 -19.22 -8.68
C VAL A 92 -1.77 -19.97 -9.88
N HIS A 93 -1.45 -19.29 -10.98
CA HIS A 93 -0.91 -19.97 -12.15
C HIS A 93 0.58 -20.29 -11.99
N ALA A 94 1.41 -19.30 -11.65
CA ALA A 94 2.86 -19.44 -11.58
C ALA A 94 3.33 -20.18 -10.32
N ASP A 95 2.77 -19.86 -9.15
CA ASP A 95 3.17 -20.43 -7.87
C ASP A 95 2.46 -21.76 -7.56
N ILE A 96 1.18 -21.88 -7.91
CA ILE A 96 0.40 -23.05 -7.50
C ILE A 96 0.35 -24.10 -8.62
N LEU A 97 -0.24 -23.77 -9.77
CA LEU A 97 -0.46 -24.75 -10.84
C LEU A 97 0.85 -25.27 -11.43
N ASN A 98 1.82 -24.38 -11.72
CA ASN A 98 3.09 -24.81 -12.32
C ASN A 98 4.01 -25.54 -11.34
N ALA A 99 4.01 -25.19 -10.05
CA ALA A 99 4.73 -25.96 -9.04
C ALA A 99 4.11 -27.37 -8.87
N LYS A 100 2.77 -27.47 -8.81
CA LYS A 100 2.07 -28.77 -8.73
C LYS A 100 2.37 -29.70 -9.91
N LYS A 101 2.51 -29.17 -11.14
CA LYS A 101 2.90 -29.96 -12.32
C LYS A 101 4.26 -30.65 -12.15
N LEU A 102 5.13 -30.10 -11.30
CA LEU A 102 6.44 -30.66 -10.97
C LEU A 102 6.41 -31.55 -9.72
N GLY A 103 5.23 -31.77 -9.11
CA GLY A 103 5.07 -32.57 -7.89
C GLY A 103 5.39 -31.82 -6.59
N ILE A 104 5.61 -30.50 -6.64
CA ILE A 104 5.90 -29.67 -5.47
C ILE A 104 4.60 -29.45 -4.69
N ASN A 105 4.65 -29.56 -3.36
CA ASN A 105 3.52 -29.20 -2.50
C ASN A 105 3.34 -27.68 -2.50
N THR A 106 2.10 -27.19 -2.43
CA THR A 106 1.84 -25.75 -2.56
C THR A 106 0.84 -25.26 -1.53
N LEU A 107 1.11 -24.07 -0.98
CA LEU A 107 0.19 -23.29 -0.17
C LEU A 107 -0.10 -21.95 -0.88
N HIS A 108 -1.37 -21.63 -1.10
CA HIS A 108 -1.74 -20.35 -1.70
C HIS A 108 -1.70 -19.25 -0.64
N ALA A 109 -0.95 -18.18 -0.93
CA ALA A 109 -0.87 -16.99 -0.09
C ALA A 109 -2.10 -16.09 -0.31
N ASP A 110 -3.25 -16.52 0.23
CA ASP A 110 -4.55 -15.85 0.07
C ASP A 110 -4.65 -14.43 0.67
N TRP A 111 -3.64 -14.06 1.46
CA TRP A 111 -3.45 -12.72 2.04
C TRP A 111 -2.84 -11.71 1.07
N SER A 112 -2.41 -12.15 -0.12
CA SER A 112 -1.98 -11.29 -1.21
C SER A 112 -2.86 -11.52 -2.44
N GLU A 113 -3.45 -10.45 -2.94
CA GLU A 113 -4.14 -10.42 -4.23
C GLU A 113 -3.12 -10.05 -5.34
N TYR A 114 -2.79 -11.02 -6.19
CA TYR A 114 -1.94 -10.81 -7.37
C TYR A 114 -2.74 -10.25 -8.55
N ASN A 115 -4.01 -10.61 -8.67
CA ASN A 115 -4.82 -10.24 -9.83
C ASN A 115 -5.52 -8.90 -9.59
N HIS A 116 -4.91 -7.84 -10.09
CA HIS A 116 -5.44 -6.47 -9.97
C HIS A 116 -6.50 -6.13 -11.04
N GLY A 117 -6.97 -7.13 -11.81
CA GLY A 117 -7.88 -6.94 -12.94
C GLY A 117 -7.23 -6.19 -14.10
N ILE A 118 -8.04 -5.79 -15.08
CA ILE A 118 -7.56 -5.01 -16.23
C ILE A 118 -7.38 -3.56 -15.78
N SER A 119 -6.14 -3.06 -15.87
CA SER A 119 -5.83 -1.67 -15.61
C SER A 119 -6.33 -0.79 -16.75
N ASN A 120 -7.54 -0.24 -16.65
CA ASN A 120 -8.08 0.71 -17.63
C ASN A 120 -7.49 2.13 -17.49
N HIS A 121 -6.23 2.27 -17.05
CA HIS A 121 -5.62 3.59 -16.79
C HIS A 121 -5.63 4.51 -18.02
N TRP A 122 -5.56 3.95 -19.24
CA TRP A 122 -5.68 4.73 -20.47
C TRP A 122 -7.07 5.34 -20.70
N LYS A 123 -8.10 4.91 -19.97
CA LYS A 123 -9.44 5.52 -19.95
C LYS A 123 -9.65 6.47 -18.76
N ALA A 124 -8.75 6.46 -17.78
CA ALA A 124 -8.88 7.23 -16.56
C ALA A 124 -8.57 8.71 -16.82
N LYS A 125 -9.43 9.62 -16.37
CA LYS A 125 -9.13 11.06 -16.35
C LYS A 125 -8.09 11.41 -15.29
N ASP A 126 -8.13 10.70 -14.16
CA ASP A 126 -7.16 10.81 -13.07
C ASP A 126 -6.59 9.43 -12.76
N ILE A 127 -5.41 9.15 -13.34
CA ILE A 127 -4.71 7.87 -13.20
C ILE A 127 -4.26 7.66 -11.75
N ILE A 128 -3.83 8.73 -11.07
CA ILE A 128 -3.26 8.64 -9.72
C ILE A 128 -4.37 8.37 -8.71
N GLY A 129 -5.45 9.15 -8.74
CA GLY A 129 -6.61 8.95 -7.88
C GLY A 129 -7.22 7.57 -8.06
N GLU A 130 -7.37 7.10 -9.31
CA GLU A 130 -7.88 5.75 -9.58
C GLU A 130 -6.95 4.65 -9.04
N SER A 131 -5.63 4.82 -9.17
CA SER A 131 -4.64 3.86 -8.66
C SER A 131 -4.69 3.76 -7.13
N ILE A 132 -4.80 4.90 -6.44
CA ILE A 132 -4.95 4.94 -4.98
C ILE A 132 -6.24 4.22 -4.57
N CYS A 133 -7.38 4.59 -5.16
CA CYS A 133 -8.67 3.97 -4.85
C CYS A 133 -8.67 2.45 -5.10
N LYS A 134 -8.09 1.99 -6.21
CA LYS A 134 -7.96 0.55 -6.51
C LYS A 134 -7.09 -0.17 -5.48
N THR A 135 -5.97 0.44 -5.09
CA THR A 135 -5.07 -0.13 -4.09
C THR A 135 -5.79 -0.36 -2.78
N LEU A 136 -6.64 0.57 -2.34
CA LEU A 136 -7.41 0.50 -1.09
C LEU A 136 -8.44 -0.64 -1.04
N LEU A 137 -8.78 -1.22 -2.20
CA LEU A 137 -9.67 -2.38 -2.30
C LEU A 137 -8.92 -3.71 -2.18
N LEU A 138 -7.58 -3.70 -2.24
CA LEU A 138 -6.76 -4.90 -2.18
C LEU A 138 -6.75 -5.49 -0.76
N LYS A 139 -6.70 -6.83 -0.66
CA LYS A 139 -6.67 -7.54 0.63
C LYS A 139 -5.48 -7.14 1.50
N GLN A 140 -4.35 -6.86 0.86
CA GLN A 140 -3.12 -6.47 1.53
C GLN A 140 -3.28 -5.18 2.35
N VAL A 141 -4.25 -4.32 2.01
CA VAL A 141 -4.52 -3.06 2.72
C VAL A 141 -5.04 -3.27 4.14
N SER A 142 -5.59 -4.45 4.44
CA SER A 142 -5.96 -4.83 5.81
C SER A 142 -4.79 -4.78 6.80
N ALA A 143 -3.54 -4.77 6.32
CA ALA A 143 -2.36 -4.58 7.17
C ALA A 143 -2.24 -3.16 7.76
N PHE A 144 -2.93 -2.16 7.19
CA PHE A 144 -2.78 -0.74 7.55
C PHE A 144 -3.95 -0.16 8.35
N HIS A 145 -5.00 -0.94 8.57
CA HIS A 145 -6.14 -0.52 9.36
C HIS A 145 -6.59 -1.63 10.30
N GLN A 146 -7.23 -1.25 11.40
CA GLN A 146 -7.83 -2.21 12.31
C GLN A 146 -9.09 -2.83 11.68
N ASN A 147 -9.48 -4.02 12.14
CA ASN A 147 -10.74 -4.66 11.78
C ASN A 147 -11.92 -4.02 12.52
N ASP A 148 -12.00 -2.69 12.46
CA ASP A 148 -13.09 -1.89 12.98
C ASP A 148 -13.74 -1.15 11.81
N PRO A 149 -15.07 -1.25 11.62
CA PRO A 149 -15.74 -0.64 10.46
C PRO A 149 -15.51 0.87 10.32
N LEU A 150 -15.42 1.60 11.44
CA LEU A 150 -15.22 3.06 11.39
C LEU A 150 -13.79 3.39 10.96
N ASN A 151 -12.79 2.66 11.46
CA ASN A 151 -11.41 2.79 10.99
C ASN A 151 -11.26 2.41 9.52
N GLU A 152 -11.95 1.37 9.05
CA GLU A 152 -11.92 0.97 7.65
C GLU A 152 -12.52 2.04 6.74
N ILE A 153 -13.66 2.62 7.11
CA ILE A 153 -14.26 3.76 6.37
C ILE A 153 -13.33 4.97 6.41
N GLY A 154 -12.75 5.26 7.57
CA GLY A 154 -11.76 6.32 7.74
C GLY A 154 -10.56 6.13 6.80
N PHE A 155 -10.01 4.92 6.72
CA PHE A 155 -8.83 4.61 5.92
C PHE A 155 -9.12 4.54 4.41
N LYS A 156 -10.22 3.90 4.01
CA LYS A 156 -10.52 3.63 2.59
C LYS A 156 -11.28 4.75 1.88
N VAL A 157 -12.05 5.56 2.62
CA VAL A 157 -12.94 6.58 2.04
C VAL A 157 -12.52 7.98 2.44
N PHE A 158 -12.57 8.31 3.73
CA PHE A 158 -12.30 9.67 4.19
C PHE A 158 -10.82 10.05 4.10
N GLY A 159 -9.91 9.11 4.35
CA GLY A 159 -8.46 9.34 4.27
C GLY A 159 -8.01 9.84 2.90
N PRO A 160 -8.30 9.12 1.80
CA PRO A 160 -7.95 9.56 0.45
C PRO A 160 -8.65 10.85 0.05
N LEU A 161 -9.92 11.02 0.45
CA LEU A 161 -10.68 12.24 0.19
C LEU A 161 -10.01 13.45 0.86
N LEU A 162 -9.69 13.34 2.15
CA LEU A 162 -9.04 14.40 2.93
C LEU A 162 -7.62 14.65 2.42
N LEU A 163 -6.86 13.60 2.10
CA LEU A 163 -5.51 13.74 1.53
C LEU A 163 -5.55 14.50 0.21
N GLY A 164 -6.48 14.13 -0.69
CA GLY A 164 -6.68 14.83 -1.95
C GLY A 164 -7.08 16.29 -1.75
N TYR A 165 -8.02 16.56 -0.84
CA TYR A 165 -8.45 17.91 -0.51
C TYR A 165 -7.33 18.77 0.08
N VAL A 166 -6.57 18.25 1.05
CA VAL A 166 -5.46 18.98 1.69
C VAL A 166 -4.31 19.19 0.70
N SER A 167 -4.00 18.21 -0.15
CA SER A 167 -3.02 18.36 -1.21
C SER A 167 -3.43 19.44 -2.21
N TRP A 168 -4.70 19.49 -2.60
CA TRP A 168 -5.24 20.56 -3.45
C TRP A 168 -5.12 21.92 -2.74
N LEU A 169 -5.53 22.01 -1.47
CA LEU A 169 -5.45 23.22 -0.66
C LEU A 169 -4.02 23.75 -0.58
N ALA A 170 -3.04 22.88 -0.29
CA ALA A 170 -1.64 23.24 -0.25
C ALA A 170 -1.15 23.84 -1.56
N ASN A 171 -1.53 23.22 -2.68
CA ASN A 171 -1.21 23.75 -3.99
C ASN A 171 -1.88 25.11 -4.27
N GLN A 172 -3.13 25.32 -3.84
CA GLN A 172 -3.80 26.63 -3.97
C GLN A 172 -3.08 27.72 -3.18
N LEU A 173 -2.72 27.45 -1.91
CA LEU A 173 -1.99 28.40 -1.06
C LEU A 173 -0.67 28.83 -1.73
N LYS A 174 0.02 27.88 -2.38
CA LYS A 174 1.25 28.12 -3.12
C LYS A 174 1.05 28.94 -4.39
N ILE A 175 0.10 28.54 -5.25
CA ILE A 175 -0.20 29.22 -6.52
C ILE A 175 -0.61 30.67 -6.28
N HIS A 176 -1.43 30.89 -5.26
CA HIS A 176 -1.92 32.22 -4.91
C HIS A 176 -0.96 33.02 -4.02
N LYS A 177 0.21 32.46 -3.67
CA LYS A 177 1.24 33.09 -2.84
C LYS A 177 0.66 33.63 -1.52
N ILE A 178 -0.12 32.79 -0.85
CA ILE A 178 -0.75 33.15 0.42
C ILE A 178 0.29 33.15 1.54
N ASP A 179 0.47 34.30 2.19
CA ASP A 179 1.42 34.43 3.31
C ASP A 179 0.91 33.77 4.60
N LYS A 180 -0.42 33.72 4.79
CA LYS A 180 -1.05 33.19 6.00
C LYS A 180 -2.37 32.47 5.72
N ALA A 181 -2.50 31.24 6.20
CA ALA A 181 -3.72 30.44 6.15
C ALA A 181 -4.34 30.29 7.56
N LEU A 182 -5.62 30.65 7.70
CA LEU A 182 -6.37 30.54 8.95
C LEU A 182 -7.32 29.34 8.88
N PHE A 183 -7.07 28.35 9.74
CA PHE A 183 -7.91 27.16 9.84
C PHE A 183 -8.93 27.38 10.95
N LEU A 184 -10.19 27.58 10.57
CA LEU A 184 -11.27 27.88 11.50
C LEU A 184 -11.64 26.67 12.35
N ALA A 185 -11.84 26.90 13.64
CA ALA A 185 -12.21 25.83 14.57
C ALA A 185 -13.54 25.15 14.21
N ARG A 186 -13.73 23.93 14.74
CA ARG A 186 -14.84 22.98 14.48
C ARG A 186 -14.66 22.14 13.22
N ASP A 187 -14.60 22.74 12.04
CA ASP A 187 -14.62 21.99 10.77
C ASP A 187 -13.20 21.73 10.24
N ALA A 188 -12.26 22.66 10.48
CA ALA A 188 -10.91 22.55 9.91
C ALA A 188 -9.89 21.89 10.84
N HIS A 189 -10.28 21.32 11.97
CA HIS A 189 -9.32 20.76 12.95
C HIS A 189 -8.48 19.63 12.36
N LEU A 190 -9.13 18.65 11.71
CA LEU A 190 -8.43 17.53 11.10
C LEU A 190 -7.62 17.96 9.87
N ILE A 191 -8.18 18.86 9.05
CA ILE A 191 -7.50 19.44 7.89
C ILE A 191 -6.23 20.17 8.32
N TYR A 192 -6.29 21.00 9.36
CA TYR A 192 -5.15 21.71 9.94
C TYR A 192 -4.05 20.74 10.41
N LYS A 193 -4.43 19.65 11.09
CA LYS A 193 -3.49 18.62 11.52
C LYS A 193 -2.79 17.96 10.33
N ILE A 194 -3.55 17.48 9.35
CA ILE A 194 -3.01 16.82 8.16
C ILE A 194 -2.12 17.78 7.37
N TYR A 195 -2.55 19.03 7.19
CA TYR A 195 -1.77 20.04 6.49
C TYR A 195 -0.43 20.28 7.18
N ASN A 196 -0.42 20.48 8.50
CA ASN A 196 0.82 20.73 9.23
C ASN A 196 1.76 19.51 9.27
N GLU A 197 1.21 18.30 9.23
CA GLU A 197 2.01 17.08 9.31
C GLU A 197 2.65 16.72 7.96
N TYR A 198 1.93 16.91 6.85
CA TYR A 198 2.35 16.40 5.54
C TYR A 198 2.61 17.48 4.47
N PHE A 199 2.11 18.70 4.67
CA PHE A 199 2.09 19.74 3.63
C PHE A 199 2.58 21.11 4.11
N SER A 200 3.07 21.23 5.35
CA SER A 200 3.63 22.50 5.85
C SER A 200 4.90 22.82 5.08
N GLU A 201 4.80 23.72 4.11
CA GLU A 201 5.97 24.39 3.55
C GLU A 201 6.40 25.52 4.49
N GLU A 202 7.71 25.78 4.62
CA GLU A 202 8.26 26.84 5.49
C GLU A 202 7.71 28.25 5.18
N HIS A 203 7.10 28.44 4.00
CA HIS A 203 6.71 29.74 3.48
C HIS A 203 5.28 30.17 3.82
N VAL A 204 4.36 29.25 4.16
CA VAL A 204 2.96 29.62 4.47
C VAL A 204 2.73 29.54 5.97
N LYS A 205 2.42 30.67 6.62
CA LYS A 205 2.15 30.69 8.06
C LYS A 205 0.74 30.14 8.33
N CYS A 206 0.65 29.01 9.03
CA CYS A 206 -0.64 28.40 9.36
C CYS A 206 -1.02 28.63 10.83
N GLU A 207 -2.26 29.03 11.07
CA GLU A 207 -2.79 29.25 12.41
C GLU A 207 -4.18 28.65 12.56
N TYR A 208 -4.42 27.99 13.69
CA TYR A 208 -5.73 27.47 14.06
C TYR A 208 -6.49 28.53 14.86
N LEU A 209 -7.60 29.03 14.29
CA LEU A 209 -8.35 30.15 14.83
C LEU A 209 -9.66 29.70 15.46
N TYR A 210 -9.84 29.99 16.74
CA TYR A 210 -11.12 29.81 17.43
C TYR A 210 -12.11 30.88 17.02
N ILE A 211 -13.25 30.47 16.48
CA ILE A 211 -14.34 31.36 16.05
C ILE A 211 -15.65 30.94 16.71
N SER A 212 -16.49 31.94 17.05
CA SER A 212 -17.82 31.69 17.60
C SER A 212 -18.76 31.11 16.53
N ARG A 213 -19.75 30.30 16.94
CA ARG A 213 -20.77 29.77 16.02
C ARG A 213 -21.52 30.90 15.31
N ALA A 214 -21.91 31.94 16.05
CA ALA A 214 -22.68 33.07 15.53
C ALA A 214 -21.94 33.77 14.38
N SER A 215 -20.63 33.96 14.52
CA SER A 215 -19.78 34.56 13.48
C SER A 215 -19.69 33.68 12.23
N ALA A 216 -19.55 32.36 12.40
CA ALA A 216 -19.50 31.43 11.27
C ALA A 216 -20.85 31.32 10.54
N TYR A 217 -21.97 31.37 11.26
CA TYR A 217 -23.32 31.34 10.68
C TYR A 217 -23.56 32.50 9.71
N MET A 218 -23.17 33.73 10.08
CA MET A 218 -23.36 34.90 9.21
C MET A 218 -22.59 34.80 7.89
N VAL A 219 -21.41 34.17 7.90
CA VAL A 219 -20.56 34.02 6.70
C VAL A 219 -21.06 32.88 5.81
N GLY A 220 -21.60 31.79 6.39
CA GLY A 220 -22.13 30.64 5.63
C GLY A 220 -23.50 30.87 4.98
N MET A 221 -24.17 31.99 5.25
CA MET A 221 -25.52 32.29 4.75
C MET A 221 -25.59 32.83 3.32
N THR A 222 -24.46 33.00 2.63
CA THR A 222 -24.44 33.55 1.27
C THR A 222 -25.09 32.64 0.22
N ASP A 223 -25.14 31.32 0.48
CA ASP A 223 -25.64 30.33 -0.50
C ASP A 223 -27.01 29.71 -0.17
N TRP A 224 -27.61 30.05 0.98
CA TRP A 224 -28.94 29.54 1.37
C TRP A 224 -30.02 30.60 1.12
N PRO A 225 -31.08 30.30 0.34
CA PRO A 225 -32.13 31.29 0.11
C PRO A 225 -32.80 31.69 1.45
N MET A 226 -32.72 32.98 1.76
CA MET A 226 -33.06 33.54 3.08
C MET A 226 -34.49 33.27 3.56
N HIS A 227 -35.40 32.85 2.67
CA HIS A 227 -36.79 32.54 3.04
C HIS A 227 -36.95 31.29 3.94
N ARG A 228 -35.91 30.45 4.10
CA ARG A 228 -35.99 29.23 4.93
C ARG A 228 -35.53 29.39 6.38
N ILE A 229 -35.03 30.56 6.76
CA ILE A 229 -34.46 30.81 8.10
C ILE A 229 -35.55 30.96 9.16
N TRP A 230 -36.75 31.41 8.79
CA TRP A 230 -37.82 31.74 9.73
C TRP A 230 -38.67 30.55 10.21
N HIS A 231 -38.29 29.32 9.88
CA HIS A 231 -39.04 28.11 10.21
C HIS A 231 -38.22 27.06 10.98
N LEU A 232 -37.09 27.47 11.58
CA LEU A 232 -36.33 26.70 12.57
C LEU A 232 -36.29 27.50 13.88
#